data_AF-A0A959NY99-F1
#
_entry.id   AF-A0A959NY99-F1
#
_cell.length_a   1.000
_cell.length_b   1.000
_cell.length_c   1.000
_cell.angle_alpha   90.00
_cell.angle_beta   90.00
_cell.angle_gamma   90.00
#
_symmetry.space_group_name_H-M   'P 1'
#
loop_
_entity.id
_entity.type
_entity.pdbx_description
1 polymer ?
#
loop_
_entity_poly.entity_id
_entity_poly.type
_entity_poly.pdbx_seq_one_letter_code
_entity_poly.pdbx_strand_id
1 'polypeptide(L)'
;SRIKKNNFINDIKAIKGNSSKLIELFAKNKIDKKIDYTVTSPPYWNQLERNSLRQKKRNDEGLDTKYSMAKDDIGNINDYEKFIEAQGNIFDQVYDLTKDKGYLTIITNNIFYNGRIFPLAYDTAISLTKRGEKSWILKDEKIWL
;
A
#
# COMPACT_ATOMS: atom_id res chain seq x y z
N SER A 1 16.31 -2.75 31.59
CA SER A 1 15.50 -3.35 30.49
C SER A 1 14.22 -2.55 30.33
N ARG A 2 14.02 -1.88 29.18
CA ARG A 2 12.98 -0.85 28.98
C ARG A 2 11.66 -1.37 28.40
N ILE A 3 11.35 -2.66 28.56
CA ILE A 3 10.03 -3.20 28.21
C ILE A 3 9.50 -3.94 29.43
N LYS A 4 8.57 -3.30 30.16
CA LYS A 4 7.78 -4.00 31.19
C LYS A 4 6.91 -5.03 30.47
N LYS A 5 6.87 -6.27 30.98
CA LYS A 5 5.92 -7.29 30.54
C LYS A 5 4.51 -6.78 30.84
N ASN A 6 3.86 -6.22 29.83
CA ASN A 6 2.43 -5.96 29.86
C ASN A 6 1.71 -7.18 29.28
N ASN A 7 0.60 -7.59 29.90
CA ASN A 7 -0.31 -8.55 29.30
C ASN A 7 -1.05 -7.83 28.17
N PHE A 8 -0.62 -8.05 26.94
CA PHE A 8 -1.32 -7.57 25.76
C PHE A 8 -2.48 -8.52 25.46
N ILE A 9 -3.71 -8.00 25.51
CA ILE A 9 -4.85 -8.67 24.92
C ILE A 9 -4.78 -8.35 23.42
N ASN A 10 -4.43 -9.34 22.61
CA ASN A 10 -4.37 -9.18 21.17
C ASN A 10 -5.76 -9.51 20.59
N ASP A 11 -6.53 -8.47 20.28
CA ASP A 11 -7.70 -8.59 19.42
C ASP A 11 -7.25 -8.45 17.95
N ILE A 12 -7.55 -9.44 17.12
CA ILE A 12 -7.17 -9.47 15.70
C ILE A 12 -8.44 -9.45 14.87
N LYS A 13 -8.59 -8.41 14.05
CA LYS A 13 -9.74 -8.23 13.17
C LYS A 13 -9.34 -8.23 11.71
N ALA A 14 -9.76 -9.26 10.98
CA ALA A 14 -9.65 -9.29 9.52
C ALA A 14 -10.87 -8.63 8.88
N ILE A 15 -10.64 -7.68 7.97
CA ILE A 15 -11.70 -6.97 7.25
C ILE A 15 -11.52 -7.18 5.75
N LYS A 16 -12.53 -7.71 5.09
CA LYS A 16 -12.56 -7.83 3.63
C LYS A 16 -13.25 -6.60 3.04
N GLY A 17 -12.58 -5.91 2.11
CA GLY A 17 -13.12 -4.74 1.43
C GLY A 17 -12.14 -4.08 0.47
N ASN A 18 -12.57 -3.02 -0.20
CA ASN A 18 -11.72 -2.21 -1.08
C ASN A 18 -11.00 -1.13 -0.26
N SER A 19 -9.68 -1.04 -0.40
CA SER A 19 -8.85 -0.04 0.31
C SER A 19 -9.14 1.40 -0.11
N SER A 20 -9.78 1.63 -1.26
CA SER A 20 -10.30 2.96 -1.62
C SER A 20 -11.49 3.41 -0.75
N LYS A 21 -11.99 2.54 0.13
CA LYS A 21 -13.12 2.79 1.05
C LYS A 21 -12.74 2.52 2.51
N LEU A 22 -11.47 2.74 2.89
CA LEU A 22 -10.96 2.46 4.23
C LEU A 22 -11.79 3.12 5.34
N ILE A 23 -12.15 4.40 5.19
CA ILE A 23 -12.94 5.11 6.21
C ILE A 23 -14.32 4.45 6.40
N GLU A 24 -15.00 4.10 5.30
CA GLU A 24 -16.28 3.39 5.34
C GLU A 24 -16.14 2.01 5.99
N LEU A 25 -15.06 1.29 5.68
CA LEU A 25 -14.77 -0.02 6.25
C LEU A 25 -14.55 0.08 7.76
N PHE A 26 -13.82 1.08 8.25
CA PHE A 26 -13.62 1.30 9.68
C PHE A 26 -14.94 1.61 10.38
N ALA A 27 -15.75 2.51 9.81
CA ALA A 27 -17.06 2.86 10.36
C ALA A 27 -18.01 1.64 10.41
N LYS A 28 -18.13 0.88 9.31
CA LYS A 28 -18.97 -0.33 9.23
C LYS A 28 -18.54 -1.39 10.24
N ASN A 29 -17.25 -1.49 10.51
CA ASN A 29 -16.68 -2.43 11.45
C ASN A 29 -16.59 -1.89 12.89
N LYS A 30 -17.13 -0.70 13.17
CA LYS A 30 -17.12 -0.06 14.50
C LYS A 30 -15.70 0.05 15.06
N ILE A 31 -14.74 0.45 14.22
CA ILE A 31 -13.37 0.73 14.61
C ILE A 31 -13.24 2.23 14.77
N ASP A 32 -13.22 2.67 16.03
CA ASP A 32 -13.16 4.08 16.44
C ASP A 32 -11.74 4.54 16.82
N LYS A 33 -10.83 3.60 17.07
CA LYS A 33 -9.44 3.89 17.41
C LYS A 33 -8.64 4.33 16.19
N LYS A 34 -7.88 5.41 16.36
CA LYS A 34 -6.82 5.80 15.42
C LYS A 34 -5.69 4.79 15.43
N ILE A 35 -5.01 4.64 14.30
CA ILE A 35 -3.94 3.68 14.08
C ILE A 35 -2.60 4.28 14.51
N ASP A 36 -1.85 3.55 15.34
CA ASP A 36 -0.50 3.94 15.75
C ASP A 36 0.54 3.70 14.64
N TYR A 37 0.37 2.61 13.89
CA TYR A 37 1.34 2.14 12.91
C TYR A 37 0.64 1.39 11.78
N THR A 38 0.93 1.77 10.54
CA THR A 38 0.50 1.05 9.34
C THR A 38 1.72 0.50 8.62
N VAL A 39 1.69 -0.78 8.27
CA VAL A 39 2.66 -1.40 7.37
C VAL A 39 1.93 -2.07 6.23
N THR A 40 2.38 -1.86 5.01
CA THR A 40 1.71 -2.40 3.82
C THR A 40 2.69 -2.62 2.67
N SER A 41 2.29 -3.50 1.75
CA SER A 41 2.91 -3.69 0.44
C SER A 41 1.81 -3.52 -0.62
N PRO A 42 1.59 -2.28 -1.12
CA PRO A 42 0.49 -2.00 -2.03
C PRO A 42 0.69 -2.73 -3.37
N PRO A 43 -0.38 -2.91 -4.17
CA PRO A 43 -0.25 -3.46 -5.51
C PRO A 43 0.81 -2.70 -6.31
N TYR A 44 1.69 -3.41 -7.01
CA TYR A 44 2.68 -2.77 -7.88
C TYR A 44 2.09 -2.49 -9.26
N TRP A 45 2.30 -1.27 -9.76
CA TRP A 45 1.75 -0.79 -11.04
C TRP A 45 1.92 -1.81 -12.16
N ASN A 46 0.81 -2.45 -12.55
CA ASN A 46 0.71 -3.40 -13.64
C ASN A 46 1.90 -4.38 -13.78
N GLN A 47 2.53 -4.75 -12.65
CA GLN A 47 3.76 -5.54 -12.68
C GLN A 47 3.46 -7.02 -12.91
N LEU A 48 2.25 -7.47 -12.55
CA LEU A 48 1.81 -8.85 -12.77
C LEU A 48 1.33 -9.08 -14.21
N GLU A 49 0.60 -8.16 -14.85
CA GLU A 49 0.14 -8.40 -16.24
C GLU A 49 1.28 -8.25 -17.27
N ARG A 50 2.34 -7.50 -16.94
CA ARG A 50 3.44 -7.17 -17.86
C ARG A 50 4.66 -8.08 -17.78
N ASN A 51 4.66 -9.03 -16.84
CA ASN A 51 5.77 -9.95 -16.62
C ASN A 51 5.51 -11.30 -17.31
N SER A 52 5.57 -11.36 -18.65
CA SER A 52 5.28 -12.59 -19.41
C SER A 52 6.14 -13.81 -18.98
N LEU A 53 7.42 -13.58 -18.66
CA LEU A 53 8.33 -14.64 -18.19
C LEU A 53 8.00 -15.14 -16.77
N ARG A 54 7.67 -14.23 -15.86
CA ARG A 54 7.25 -14.58 -14.48
C ARG A 54 5.83 -15.14 -14.45
N GLN A 55 4.92 -14.70 -15.34
CA GLN A 55 3.59 -15.29 -15.50
C GLN A 55 3.66 -16.73 -15.93
N LYS A 56 4.55 -17.09 -16.87
CA LYS A 56 4.72 -18.47 -17.30
C LYS A 56 5.13 -19.36 -16.12
N LYS A 57 6.17 -18.93 -15.38
CA LYS A 57 6.61 -19.62 -14.16
C LYS A 57 5.53 -19.67 -13.06
N ARG A 58 4.75 -18.59 -12.88
CA ARG A 58 3.66 -18.52 -11.91
C ARG A 58 2.46 -19.39 -12.32
N ASN A 59 2.11 -19.45 -13.60
CA ASN A 59 1.10 -20.36 -14.13
C ASN A 59 1.52 -21.81 -13.93
N ASP A 60 2.79 -22.11 -14.23
CA ASP A 60 3.37 -23.44 -14.01
C ASP A 60 3.39 -23.81 -12.51
N GLU A 61 3.47 -22.81 -11.62
CA GLU A 61 3.42 -22.95 -10.14
C GLU A 61 2.01 -22.76 -9.53
N GLY A 62 0.96 -22.51 -10.33
CA GLY A 62 -0.42 -22.28 -9.85
C GLY A 62 -0.63 -20.98 -9.06
N LEU A 63 0.24 -19.98 -9.21
CA LEU A 63 0.20 -18.69 -8.51
C LEU A 63 -0.55 -17.62 -9.32
N ASP A 64 -1.28 -16.74 -8.62
CA ASP A 64 -2.11 -15.69 -9.25
C ASP A 64 -1.32 -14.79 -10.23
N THR A 65 -1.91 -14.57 -11.41
CA THR A 65 -1.33 -13.75 -12.48
C THR A 65 -1.88 -12.32 -12.53
N LYS A 66 -2.84 -11.99 -11.67
CA LYS A 66 -3.40 -10.64 -11.45
C LYS A 66 -3.62 -10.42 -9.96
N TYR A 67 -3.50 -9.18 -9.48
CA TYR A 67 -3.81 -8.84 -8.08
C TYR A 67 -5.30 -9.03 -7.79
N SER A 68 -6.17 -8.69 -8.75
CA SER A 68 -7.59 -9.08 -8.77
C SER A 68 -8.22 -8.85 -10.14
N MET A 69 -9.39 -9.45 -10.40
CA MET A 69 -10.25 -9.11 -11.56
C MET A 69 -11.22 -7.94 -11.26
N ALA A 70 -11.11 -7.30 -10.10
CA ALA A 70 -12.04 -6.24 -9.72
C ALA A 70 -11.72 -4.95 -10.50
N LYS A 71 -12.75 -4.34 -11.11
CA LYS A 71 -12.63 -3.10 -11.90
C LYS A 71 -12.08 -1.91 -11.09
N ASP A 72 -12.26 -1.96 -9.77
CA ASP A 72 -11.88 -0.88 -8.83
C ASP A 72 -10.52 -1.13 -8.15
N ASP A 73 -9.75 -2.12 -8.61
CA ASP A 73 -8.39 -2.37 -8.12
C ASP A 73 -7.40 -1.45 -8.84
N ILE A 74 -6.67 -0.65 -8.06
CA ILE A 74 -5.65 0.26 -8.60
C ILE A 74 -4.56 -0.49 -9.39
N GLY A 75 -4.34 -1.78 -9.10
CA GLY A 75 -3.39 -2.63 -9.83
C GLY A 75 -3.73 -2.81 -11.32
N ASN A 76 -4.99 -2.54 -11.70
CA ASN A 76 -5.48 -2.63 -13.09
C ASN A 76 -5.33 -1.30 -13.87
N ILE A 77 -4.84 -0.24 -13.23
CA ILE A 77 -4.62 1.06 -13.89
C ILE A 77 -3.37 0.98 -14.78
N ASN A 78 -3.59 1.12 -16.10
CA ASN A 78 -2.51 1.02 -17.10
C ASN A 78 -1.58 2.23 -17.16
N ASP A 79 -2.09 3.40 -16.80
CA ASP A 79 -1.36 4.65 -16.79
C ASP A 79 -0.64 4.82 -15.45
N TYR A 80 0.66 5.11 -15.51
CA TYR A 80 1.50 5.15 -14.31
C TYR A 80 1.16 6.33 -13.39
N GLU A 81 0.91 7.50 -13.94
CA GLU A 81 0.62 8.71 -13.15
C GLU A 81 -0.75 8.59 -12.49
N LYS A 82 -1.75 8.06 -13.21
CA LYS A 82 -3.06 7.75 -12.62
C LYS A 82 -2.97 6.70 -11.53
N PHE A 83 -2.06 5.74 -11.65
CA PHE A 83 -1.81 4.75 -10.61
C PHE A 83 -1.24 5.40 -9.34
N ILE A 84 -0.22 6.26 -9.47
CA ILE A 84 0.37 6.98 -8.34
C ILE A 84 -0.69 7.86 -7.64
N GLU A 85 -1.52 8.56 -8.41
CA GLU A 85 -2.60 9.38 -7.84
C GLU A 85 -3.65 8.53 -7.11
N ALA A 86 -4.10 7.42 -7.71
CA ALA A 86 -5.05 6.51 -7.09
C ALA A 86 -4.49 5.90 -5.78
N GLN A 87 -3.20 5.58 -5.77
CA GLN A 87 -2.50 5.12 -4.57
C GLN A 87 -2.42 6.22 -3.50
N GLY A 88 -2.09 7.46 -3.89
CA GLY A 88 -2.10 8.63 -3.00
C GLY A 88 -3.46 8.82 -2.32
N ASN A 89 -4.56 8.70 -3.06
CA ASN A 89 -5.93 8.82 -2.52
C ASN A 89 -6.27 7.76 -1.46
N ILE A 90 -5.69 6.55 -1.57
CA ILE A 90 -5.82 5.53 -0.52
C ILE A 90 -5.02 5.94 0.71
N PHE A 91 -3.80 6.45 0.53
CA PHE A 91 -2.94 6.86 1.63
C PHE A 91 -3.41 8.14 2.34
N ASP A 92 -4.22 8.98 1.69
CA ASP A 92 -4.93 10.07 2.36
C ASP A 92 -5.93 9.54 3.39
N GLN A 93 -6.62 8.43 3.11
CA GLN A 93 -7.49 7.78 4.09
C GLN A 93 -6.68 7.12 5.21
N VAL A 94 -5.51 6.56 4.88
CA VAL A 94 -4.59 6.05 5.90
C VAL A 94 -4.13 7.21 6.80
N TYR A 95 -3.83 8.39 6.25
CA TYR A 95 -3.49 9.58 7.01
C TYR A 95 -4.62 9.95 7.97
N ASP A 96 -5.85 10.05 7.46
CA ASP A 96 -7.02 10.37 8.27
C ASP A 96 -7.25 9.36 9.40
N LEU A 97 -6.91 8.08 9.21
CA LEU A 97 -7.06 7.04 10.22
C LEU A 97 -5.87 6.94 11.17
N THR A 98 -4.73 7.55 10.84
CA THR A 98 -3.51 7.51 11.65
C THR A 98 -3.57 8.57 12.75
N LYS A 99 -3.06 8.25 13.93
CA LYS A 99 -2.94 9.23 15.02
C LYS A 99 -1.80 10.21 14.75
N ASP A 100 -1.82 11.36 15.42
CA ASP A 100 -0.65 12.24 15.47
C ASP A 100 0.61 11.48 15.91
N LYS A 101 1.70 11.68 15.18
CA LYS A 101 2.99 10.97 15.37
C LYS A 101 2.92 9.44 15.13
N GLY A 102 1.85 8.94 14.51
CA GLY A 102 1.81 7.59 13.96
C GLY A 102 2.72 7.47 12.73
N TYR A 103 3.00 6.23 12.32
CA TYR A 103 3.90 5.95 11.20
C TYR A 103 3.25 5.06 10.15
N LEU A 104 3.65 5.29 8.91
CA LEU A 104 3.32 4.48 7.75
C LEU A 104 4.63 3.94 7.16
N THR A 105 4.70 2.62 6.97
CA THR A 105 5.78 1.95 6.24
C THR A 105 5.19 1.29 5.00
N ILE A 106 5.73 1.68 3.85
CA ILE A 106 5.35 1.14 2.55
C ILE A 106 6.51 0.31 2.02
N ILE A 107 6.24 -0.97 1.77
CA ILE A 107 7.20 -1.90 1.17
C ILE A 107 6.86 -1.99 -0.32
N THR A 108 7.75 -1.48 -1.16
CA THR A 108 7.57 -1.48 -2.60
C THR A 108 8.90 -1.60 -3.35
N ASN A 109 8.82 -1.90 -4.64
CA ASN A 109 9.98 -2.09 -5.51
C ASN A 109 9.88 -1.16 -6.73
N ASN A 110 11.03 -0.80 -7.28
CA ASN A 110 11.09 -0.16 -8.59
C ASN A 110 10.69 -1.15 -9.68
N ILE A 111 10.06 -0.64 -10.75
CA ILE A 111 9.49 -1.46 -11.82
C ILE A 111 10.31 -1.24 -13.08
N PHE A 112 10.84 -2.31 -13.68
CA PHE A 112 11.40 -2.25 -15.03
C PHE A 112 10.32 -2.59 -16.06
N TYR A 113 10.08 -1.69 -17.00
CA TYR A 113 9.11 -1.91 -18.07
C TYR A 113 9.50 -1.15 -19.35
N ASN A 114 9.39 -1.80 -20.50
CA ASN A 114 9.67 -1.25 -21.83
C ASN A 114 11.03 -0.52 -21.92
N GLY A 115 12.09 -1.17 -21.43
CA GLY A 115 13.46 -0.64 -21.50
C GLY A 115 13.79 0.46 -20.49
N ARG A 116 12.87 0.83 -19.58
CA ARG A 116 13.12 1.86 -18.58
C ARG A 116 12.74 1.43 -17.16
N ILE A 117 13.39 2.03 -16.17
CA ILE A 117 13.03 1.90 -14.76
C ILE A 117 11.99 2.98 -14.42
N PHE A 118 10.92 2.55 -13.79
CA PHE A 118 9.95 3.37 -13.09
C PHE A 118 10.31 3.33 -11.60
N PRO A 119 10.75 4.45 -11.01
CA PRO A 119 11.23 4.50 -9.64
C PRO A 119 10.05 4.53 -8.64
N LEU A 120 9.18 3.52 -8.69
CA LEU A 120 7.92 3.47 -7.94
C LEU A 120 8.09 3.75 -6.45
N ALA A 121 9.16 3.27 -5.81
CA ALA A 121 9.41 3.56 -4.40
C ALA A 121 9.53 5.07 -4.14
N TYR A 122 10.29 5.75 -4.98
CA TYR A 122 10.55 7.19 -4.89
C TYR A 122 9.33 8.00 -5.31
N ASP A 123 8.66 7.62 -6.40
CA ASP A 123 7.46 8.31 -6.87
C ASP A 123 6.33 8.22 -5.85
N THR A 124 6.17 7.06 -5.21
CA THR A 124 5.24 6.89 -4.08
C THR A 124 5.61 7.85 -2.96
N ALA A 125 6.87 7.83 -2.49
CA ALA A 125 7.33 8.68 -1.39
C ALA A 125 7.10 10.18 -1.69
N ILE A 126 7.47 10.64 -2.90
CA ILE A 126 7.30 12.03 -3.34
C ILE A 126 5.83 12.41 -3.45
N SER A 127 4.97 11.51 -3.96
CA SER A 127 3.53 11.80 -4.05
C SER A 127 2.91 12.05 -2.68
N LEU A 128 3.34 11.29 -1.67
CA LEU A 128 2.81 11.39 -0.31
C LEU A 128 3.29 12.64 0.44
N THR A 129 4.41 13.25 0.05
CA THR A 129 4.84 14.54 0.63
C THR A 129 4.13 15.74 0.00
N LYS A 130 3.32 15.53 -1.04
CA LYS A 130 2.65 16.58 -1.83
C LYS A 130 1.11 16.45 -1.77
N ARG A 131 0.55 16.20 -0.58
CA ARG A 131 -0.90 15.96 -0.36
C ARG A 131 -1.61 17.10 0.40
N GLY A 132 -1.03 18.30 0.42
CA GLY A 132 -1.57 19.45 1.17
C GLY A 132 -1.59 19.18 2.67
N GLU A 133 -2.74 19.33 3.32
CA GLU A 133 -2.93 19.08 4.76
C GLU A 133 -2.65 17.62 5.16
N LYS A 134 -2.75 16.68 4.21
CA LYS A 134 -2.51 15.24 4.44
C LYS A 134 -1.10 14.79 4.05
N SER A 135 -0.18 15.73 3.89
CA SER A 135 1.19 15.41 3.48
C SER A 135 1.92 14.63 4.57
N TRP A 136 2.52 13.51 4.18
CA TRP A 136 3.39 12.73 5.03
C TRP A 136 4.78 13.35 5.09
N ILE A 137 5.44 13.23 6.25
CA ILE A 137 6.86 13.58 6.40
C ILE A 137 7.68 12.32 6.16
N LEU A 138 8.50 12.31 5.11
CA LEU A 138 9.45 11.24 4.88
C LEU A 138 10.50 11.21 6.00
N LYS A 139 10.67 10.05 6.64
CA LYS A 139 11.58 9.89 7.79
C LYS A 139 12.83 9.10 7.46
N ASP A 140 12.68 7.99 6.77
CA ASP A 140 13.77 7.08 6.46
C ASP A 140 13.39 6.22 5.25
N GLU A 141 14.40 5.62 4.62
CA GLU A 141 14.24 4.59 3.60
C GLU A 141 15.17 3.41 3.91
N LYS A 142 14.70 2.19 3.66
CA LYS A 142 15.50 0.98 3.85
C LYS A 142 15.50 0.18 2.56
N ILE A 143 16.71 -0.10 2.06
CA ILE A 143 16.90 -1.03 0.96
C ILE A 143 16.91 -2.45 1.54
N TRP A 144 16.02 -3.30 1.04
CA TRP A 144 16.03 -4.73 1.33
C TRP A 144 16.83 -5.44 0.23
N LEU A 145 18.04 -5.88 0.58
CA LEU A 145 18.93 -6.67 -0.28
C LEU A 145 18.66 -8.17 -0.17
#